data_AF-A0A1A9HIH6-F1
#
_entry.id   AF-A0A1A9HIH6-F1
#
_cell.length_a   1.000
_cell.length_b   1.000
_cell.length_c   1.000
_cell.angle_alpha   90.00
_cell.angle_beta   90.00
_cell.angle_gamma   90.00
#
_symmetry.space_group_name_H-M   'P 1'
#
loop_
_entity.id
_entity.type
_entity.pdbx_description
1 polymer ?
#
loop_
_entity_poly.entity_id
_entity_poly.type
_entity_poly.pdbx_seq_one_letter_code
_entity_poly.pdbx_strand_id
1 'polypeptide(L)'
;MALNGGEDVAMDESVVSDLAGKSPVVWTHEDVPFWQFVAIDVETSGGTVYRLLSEFNHGDGREYGLFLERSEAPMAPEPEKPGHIFRTRVLEVLPTGTVTVSVQRDPAGAIVEAWLAIGSDVVRLLSGEIHPRSDGRFDLVSPDETILLQLNGKRPPSDNTGRLTTERQRPRTL
;
A
#
# COMPACT_ATOMS: atom_id res chain seq x y z
N MET A 1 -21.21 8.12 14.26
CA MET A 1 -21.16 9.47 13.64
C MET A 1 -21.38 9.26 12.15
N ALA A 2 -22.32 9.97 11.54
CA ALA A 2 -22.98 9.57 10.30
C ALA A 2 -22.02 9.41 9.10
N LEU A 3 -21.99 8.20 8.53
CA LEU A 3 -21.53 7.92 7.17
C LEU A 3 -22.63 8.38 6.20
N ASN A 4 -22.75 9.69 5.97
CA ASN A 4 -23.54 10.22 4.86
C ASN A 4 -22.62 10.49 3.67
N GLY A 5 -22.06 9.42 3.11
CA GLY A 5 -21.28 9.44 1.89
C GLY A 5 -21.39 8.07 1.25
N GLY A 6 -22.44 7.87 0.45
CA GLY A 6 -22.73 6.59 -0.19
C GLY A 6 -24.21 6.35 -0.45
N GLU A 7 -24.92 7.32 -1.05
CA GLU A 7 -26.00 6.93 -1.96
C GLU A 7 -25.33 6.68 -3.31
N ASP A 8 -24.79 5.48 -3.43
CA ASP A 8 -24.74 4.69 -4.66
C ASP A 8 -24.02 3.40 -4.29
N VAL A 9 -24.80 2.46 -3.76
CA VAL A 9 -24.44 1.05 -3.82
C VAL A 9 -24.50 0.71 -5.31
N ALA A 10 -23.34 0.72 -5.98
CA ALA A 10 -23.21 0.14 -7.30
C ALA A 10 -23.49 -1.36 -7.17
N MET A 11 -24.76 -1.71 -7.29
CA MET A 11 -25.19 -3.06 -7.64
C MET A 11 -24.66 -3.35 -9.03
N ASP A 12 -24.31 -4.62 -9.23
CA ASP A 12 -23.84 -5.24 -10.45
C ASP A 12 -24.40 -4.61 -11.75
N GLU A 13 -23.55 -4.47 -12.76
CA GLU A 13 -23.83 -3.92 -14.11
C GLU A 13 -23.90 -2.38 -14.24
N SER A 14 -22.79 -1.67 -14.05
CA SER A 14 -22.34 -0.59 -14.96
C SER A 14 -21.10 0.12 -14.41
N VAL A 15 -19.99 -0.01 -15.13
CA VAL A 15 -18.87 0.93 -14.98
C VAL A 15 -19.35 2.26 -15.55
N VAL A 16 -19.88 3.14 -14.69
CA VAL A 16 -20.09 4.54 -15.05
C VAL A 16 -18.74 5.24 -14.90
N SER A 17 -18.11 5.49 -16.04
CA SER A 17 -16.86 6.24 -16.17
C SER A 17 -17.09 7.74 -15.92
N ASP A 18 -17.46 8.12 -14.70
CA ASP A 18 -17.53 9.52 -14.22
C ASP A 18 -17.19 9.64 -12.70
N LEU A 19 -16.39 8.70 -12.16
CA LEU A 19 -16.07 8.54 -10.72
C LEU A 19 -15.27 9.70 -10.05
N ALA A 20 -15.11 10.85 -10.69
CA ALA A 20 -14.45 12.00 -10.06
C ALA A 20 -15.42 12.78 -9.15
N GLY A 21 -15.79 12.17 -8.02
CA GLY A 21 -16.47 12.89 -6.94
C GLY A 21 -15.62 14.04 -6.40
N LYS A 22 -16.27 15.14 -5.96
CA LYS A 22 -15.58 16.28 -5.30
C LYS A 22 -15.08 15.95 -3.89
N SER A 23 -15.48 14.80 -3.35
CA SER A 23 -15.09 14.34 -2.02
C SER A 23 -13.67 13.78 -2.04
N PRO A 24 -12.86 14.03 -1.00
CA PRO A 24 -11.55 13.42 -0.88
C PRO A 24 -11.72 11.89 -0.82
N VAL A 25 -10.97 11.17 -1.64
CA VAL A 25 -10.95 9.71 -1.56
C VAL A 25 -10.28 9.31 -0.24
N VAL A 26 -10.97 8.52 0.58
CA VAL A 26 -10.45 8.02 1.85
C VAL A 26 -9.67 6.75 1.59
N TRP A 27 -8.35 6.84 1.70
CA TRP A 27 -7.43 5.77 1.31
C TRP A 27 -6.93 4.89 2.46
N THR A 28 -7.46 5.10 3.66
CA THR A 28 -7.06 4.37 4.86
C THR A 28 -8.24 4.14 5.74
N HIS A 29 -8.32 2.93 6.29
CA HIS A 29 -9.19 2.60 7.41
C HIS A 29 -8.35 2.23 8.63
N GLU A 30 -8.70 2.69 9.83
CA GLU A 30 -7.90 2.44 11.04
C GLU A 30 -7.69 0.94 11.34
N ASP A 31 -8.71 0.12 11.05
CA ASP A 31 -8.68 -1.33 11.26
C ASP A 31 -7.89 -2.11 10.20
N VAL A 32 -7.48 -1.48 9.09
CA VAL A 32 -6.69 -2.14 8.05
C VAL A 32 -5.20 -1.97 8.34
N PRO A 33 -4.47 -3.05 8.70
CA PRO A 33 -3.09 -2.96 9.17
C PRO A 33 -2.08 -2.97 8.02
N PHE A 34 -2.51 -2.54 6.82
CA PHE A 34 -1.72 -2.53 5.60
C PHE A 34 -1.81 -1.17 4.90
N TRP A 35 -0.73 -0.82 4.18
CA TRP A 35 -0.84 0.03 3.00
C TRP A 35 -1.02 -0.85 1.77
N GLN A 36 -1.83 -0.40 0.81
CA GLN A 36 -2.03 -1.09 -0.46
C GLN A 36 -1.39 -0.28 -1.59
N PHE A 37 -0.57 -0.94 -2.40
CA PHE A 37 0.17 -0.33 -3.51
C PHE A 37 0.01 -1.15 -4.79
N VAL A 38 0.00 -0.47 -5.94
CA VAL A 38 0.09 -1.14 -7.26
C VAL A 38 1.54 -1.46 -7.65
N ALA A 39 2.49 -0.69 -7.12
CA ALA A 39 3.92 -0.89 -7.34
C ALA A 39 4.71 -0.30 -6.18
N ILE A 40 5.88 -0.89 -5.89
CA ILE A 40 6.83 -0.35 -4.91
C ILE A 40 8.23 -0.36 -5.52
N ASP A 41 8.84 0.81 -5.66
CA ASP A 41 10.23 0.92 -6.07
C ASP A 41 11.17 0.79 -4.87
N VAL A 42 12.18 -0.07 -5.01
CA VAL A 42 13.22 -0.33 -4.02
C VAL A 42 14.56 0.02 -4.64
N GLU A 43 15.26 0.97 -4.03
CA GLU A 43 16.61 1.35 -4.42
C GLU A 43 17.63 0.66 -3.54
N THR A 44 18.61 0.02 -4.17
CA THR A 44 19.75 -0.61 -3.48
C THR A 44 20.86 0.41 -3.23
N SER A 45 21.77 0.14 -2.28
CA SER A 45 22.92 1.00 -2.01
C SER A 45 23.88 1.19 -3.20
N GLY A 46 23.80 0.32 -4.21
CA GLY A 46 24.55 0.43 -5.47
C GLY A 46 23.84 1.25 -6.54
N GLY A 47 22.70 1.88 -6.24
CA GLY A 47 21.90 2.67 -7.17
C GLY A 47 21.06 1.86 -8.16
N THR A 48 21.01 0.52 -8.02
CA THR A 48 20.07 -0.29 -8.80
C THR A 48 18.68 -0.12 -8.21
N VAL A 49 17.71 0.18 -9.07
CA VAL A 49 16.29 0.26 -8.73
C VAL A 49 15.58 -0.99 -9.21
N TYR A 50 14.83 -1.61 -8.31
CA TYR A 50 13.90 -2.68 -8.64
C TYR A 50 12.47 -2.19 -8.40
N ARG A 51 11.57 -2.51 -9.32
CA ARG A 51 10.14 -2.30 -9.13
C ARG A 51 9.52 -3.62 -8.73
N LEU A 52 8.93 -3.64 -7.55
CA LEU A 52 8.07 -4.71 -7.08
C LEU A 52 6.66 -4.49 -7.61
N LEU A 53 6.12 -5.53 -8.23
CA LEU A 53 4.78 -5.59 -8.79
C LEU A 53 4.06 -6.81 -8.21
N SER A 54 2.73 -6.79 -8.27
CA SER A 54 1.89 -7.95 -8.05
C SER A 54 1.01 -8.12 -9.28
N GLU A 55 1.00 -9.32 -9.86
CA GLU A 55 0.11 -9.64 -10.98
C GLU A 55 -0.85 -10.76 -10.57
N PHE A 56 -2.06 -10.67 -11.10
CA PHE A 56 -3.05 -11.73 -11.04
C PHE A 56 -3.26 -12.26 -12.45
N ASN A 57 -3.37 -13.58 -12.60
CA ASN A 57 -3.44 -14.20 -13.93
C ASN A 57 -4.78 -13.88 -14.61
N HIS A 58 -4.75 -12.99 -15.60
CA HIS A 58 -5.91 -12.68 -16.46
C HIS A 58 -6.10 -13.66 -17.63
N GLY A 59 -5.37 -14.78 -17.67
CA GLY A 59 -5.38 -15.74 -18.76
C GLY A 59 -4.43 -15.40 -19.91
N ASP A 60 -3.52 -14.43 -19.73
CA ASP A 60 -2.52 -14.00 -20.71
C ASP A 60 -1.16 -14.72 -20.58
N GLY A 61 -1.04 -15.62 -19.60
CA GLY A 61 0.17 -16.42 -19.37
C GLY A 61 1.23 -15.73 -18.52
N ARG A 62 0.95 -14.57 -17.92
CA ARG A 62 1.85 -13.98 -16.92
C ARG A 62 1.83 -14.74 -15.59
N GLU A 63 2.93 -14.63 -14.85
CA GLU A 63 3.08 -15.26 -13.55
C GLU A 63 2.27 -14.48 -12.51
N TYR A 64 1.44 -15.18 -11.75
CA TYR A 64 0.69 -14.60 -10.64
C TYR A 64 1.61 -14.41 -9.42
N GLY A 65 1.33 -13.43 -8.57
CA GLY A 65 2.09 -13.14 -7.35
C GLY A 65 3.07 -11.97 -7.48
N LEU A 66 4.01 -11.89 -6.54
CA LEU A 66 5.03 -10.85 -6.43
C LEU A 66 6.21 -11.14 -7.36
N PHE A 67 6.61 -10.14 -8.14
CA PHE A 67 7.80 -10.19 -8.98
C PHE A 67 8.55 -8.86 -8.99
N LEU A 68 9.84 -8.94 -9.28
CA LEU A 68 10.74 -7.80 -9.37
C LEU A 68 11.21 -7.62 -10.80
N GLU A 69 11.03 -6.42 -11.33
CA GLU A 69 11.68 -5.99 -12.55
C GLU A 69 12.76 -4.95 -12.25
N ARG A 70 13.80 -4.89 -13.08
CA ARG A 70 14.79 -3.83 -12.98
C ARG A 70 14.25 -2.58 -13.64
N SER A 71 14.28 -1.45 -12.93
CA SER A 71 13.92 -0.14 -13.48
C SER A 71 15.17 0.73 -13.67
N GLU A 72 15.11 1.66 -14.61
CA GLU A 72 16.16 2.67 -14.82
C GLU A 72 16.14 3.74 -13.71
N ALA A 73 14.96 4.05 -13.17
CA ALA A 73 14.75 5.04 -12.12
C ALA A 73 13.48 4.73 -11.31
N PRO A 74 13.33 5.27 -10.08
CA PRO A 74 12.08 5.21 -9.34
C PRO A 74 10.99 5.99 -10.07
N MET A 75 9.74 5.61 -9.85
CA MET A 75 8.56 6.31 -10.36
C MET A 75 8.55 7.73 -9.80
N ALA A 76 8.42 8.71 -10.69
CA ALA A 76 8.27 10.09 -10.29
C ALA A 76 6.99 10.25 -9.43
N PRO A 77 7.05 10.94 -8.28
CA PRO A 77 5.85 11.20 -7.51
C PRO A 77 4.84 12.01 -8.32
N GLU A 78 3.63 11.48 -8.45
CA GLU A 78 2.52 12.24 -9.04
C GLU A 78 1.79 13.03 -7.96
N PRO A 79 1.44 14.31 -8.22
CA PRO A 79 0.63 15.08 -7.29
C PRO A 79 -0.77 14.45 -7.17
N GLU A 80 -1.29 14.39 -5.95
CA GLU A 80 -2.66 13.95 -5.70
C GLU A 80 -3.65 14.85 -6.47
N LYS A 81 -4.57 14.24 -7.21
CA LYS A 81 -5.60 14.92 -8.00
C LYS A 81 -6.98 14.56 -7.43
N PRO A 82 -7.90 15.52 -7.28
CA PRO A 82 -9.27 15.22 -6.86
C PRO A 82 -9.92 14.16 -7.76
N GLY A 83 -10.53 13.13 -7.15
CA GLY A 83 -11.18 12.04 -7.88
C GLY A 83 -10.27 10.98 -8.49
N HIS A 84 -8.93 11.14 -8.39
CA HIS A 84 -8.01 10.11 -8.88
C HIS A 84 -7.78 9.02 -7.85
N ILE A 85 -7.74 7.77 -8.32
CA ILE A 85 -7.47 6.61 -7.47
C ILE A 85 -5.97 6.29 -7.27
N PHE A 86 -5.11 6.95 -8.03
CA PHE A 86 -3.66 6.74 -7.99
C PHE A 86 -2.96 7.90 -7.29
N ARG A 87 -1.94 7.56 -6.51
CA ARG A 87 -1.07 8.50 -5.80
C ARG A 87 0.27 7.85 -5.50
N THR A 88 1.30 8.67 -5.37
CA THR A 88 2.62 8.20 -4.96
C THR A 88 2.89 8.53 -3.51
N ARG A 89 3.60 7.65 -2.82
CA ARG A 89 4.08 7.87 -1.46
C ARG A 89 5.56 7.48 -1.38
N VAL A 90 6.35 8.32 -0.71
CA VAL A 90 7.70 7.95 -0.29
C VAL A 90 7.60 7.22 1.05
N LEU A 91 8.22 6.05 1.16
CA LEU A 91 8.13 5.17 2.32
C LEU A 91 9.29 5.41 3.30
N GLU A 92 9.57 6.68 3.66
CA GLU A 92 10.72 7.07 4.50
C GLU A 92 10.67 6.47 5.92
N VAL A 93 9.48 6.09 6.38
CA VAL A 93 9.27 5.44 7.68
C VAL A 93 9.71 3.98 7.73
N LEU A 94 10.03 3.37 6.57
CA LEU A 94 10.50 1.99 6.52
C LEU A 94 12.00 1.91 6.83
N PRO A 95 12.43 0.82 7.51
CA PRO A 95 13.83 0.62 7.82
C PRO A 95 14.67 0.45 6.55
N THR A 96 15.90 0.93 6.59
CA THR A 96 16.91 0.73 5.54
C THR A 96 18.12 0.00 6.11
N GLY A 97 18.82 -0.77 5.28
CA GLY A 97 20.00 -1.52 5.70
C GLY A 97 20.15 -2.83 4.92
N THR A 98 20.99 -3.72 5.44
CA THR A 98 21.11 -5.08 4.90
C THR A 98 19.80 -5.84 5.11
N VAL A 99 19.27 -6.38 4.02
CA VAL A 99 17.99 -7.10 4.01
C VAL A 99 18.23 -8.60 3.94
N THR A 100 17.63 -9.35 4.85
CA THR A 100 17.44 -10.79 4.69
C THR A 100 16.03 -11.03 4.15
N VAL A 101 15.93 -11.73 3.02
CA VAL A 101 14.66 -11.98 2.34
C VAL A 101 14.23 -13.43 2.55
N SER A 102 13.01 -13.62 3.04
CA SER A 102 12.33 -14.92 3.02
C SER A 102 11.03 -14.79 2.23
N VAL A 103 10.65 -15.84 1.51
CA VAL A 103 9.46 -15.83 0.66
C VAL A 103 8.61 -17.05 0.93
N GLN A 104 7.30 -16.86 0.87
CA GLN A 104 6.33 -17.95 0.76
C GLN A 104 5.93 -18.08 -0.70
N ARG A 105 5.99 -19.32 -1.18
CA ARG A 105 5.47 -19.68 -2.48
C ARG A 105 4.19 -20.46 -2.36
N ASP A 106 3.33 -20.32 -3.34
CA ASP A 106 2.17 -21.18 -3.49
C ASP A 106 2.56 -22.53 -4.17
N PRO A 107 1.59 -23.44 -4.42
CA PRO A 107 1.88 -24.73 -5.04
C PRO A 107 2.45 -24.69 -6.47
N ALA A 108 2.16 -23.66 -7.27
CA ALA A 108 2.74 -23.54 -8.62
C ALA A 108 4.02 -22.69 -8.66
N GLY A 109 4.49 -22.21 -7.50
CA GLY A 109 5.83 -21.67 -7.30
C GLY A 109 5.89 -20.14 -7.30
N ALA A 110 4.76 -19.47 -7.48
CA ALA A 110 4.65 -18.02 -7.39
C ALA A 110 4.97 -17.53 -5.98
N ILE A 111 5.70 -16.42 -5.87
CA ILE A 111 5.93 -15.76 -4.58
C ILE A 111 4.65 -15.00 -4.22
N VAL A 112 3.89 -15.49 -3.25
CA VAL A 112 2.66 -14.81 -2.79
C VAL A 112 2.93 -13.86 -1.63
N GLU A 113 4.02 -14.09 -0.90
CA GLU A 113 4.38 -13.30 0.26
C GLU A 113 5.90 -13.22 0.44
N ALA A 114 6.39 -12.07 0.87
CA ALA A 114 7.78 -11.84 1.20
C ALA A 114 7.91 -11.13 2.55
N TRP A 115 8.93 -11.52 3.33
CA TRP A 115 9.36 -10.82 4.53
C TRP A 115 10.78 -10.33 4.33
N LEU A 116 10.96 -9.04 4.57
CA LEU A 116 12.23 -8.34 4.50
C LEU A 116 12.65 -8.00 5.94
N ALA A 117 13.58 -8.78 6.48
CA ALA A 117 14.16 -8.51 7.80
C ALA A 117 15.30 -7.51 7.66
N ILE A 118 15.20 -6.37 8.36
CA ILE A 118 16.14 -5.25 8.30
C ILE A 118 16.44 -4.83 9.74
N GLY A 119 17.60 -5.22 10.26
CA GLY A 119 17.91 -5.05 11.69
C GLY A 119 16.91 -5.84 12.56
N SER A 120 16.20 -5.15 13.46
CA SER A 120 15.14 -5.73 14.29
C SER A 120 13.73 -5.66 13.68
N ASP A 121 13.60 -4.98 12.54
CA ASP A 121 12.32 -4.71 11.90
C ASP A 121 12.03 -5.73 10.78
N VAL A 122 10.75 -5.97 10.54
CA VAL A 122 10.25 -6.82 9.46
C VAL A 122 9.23 -6.05 8.63
N VAL A 123 9.56 -5.87 7.36
CA VAL A 123 8.59 -5.42 6.35
C VAL A 123 7.98 -6.65 5.69
N ARG A 124 6.67 -6.79 5.81
CA ARG A 124 5.87 -7.84 5.17
C ARG A 124 5.22 -7.28 3.92
N LEU A 125 5.34 -8.02 2.82
CA LEU A 125 4.79 -7.73 1.52
C LEU A 125 3.95 -8.93 1.09
N LEU A 126 2.68 -8.71 0.77
CA LEU A 126 1.73 -9.76 0.40
C LEU A 126 1.08 -9.37 -0.91
N SER A 127 1.09 -10.29 -1.88
CA SER A 127 0.23 -10.21 -3.07
C SER A 127 -1.21 -10.40 -2.61
N GLY A 128 -2.02 -9.35 -2.69
CA GLY A 128 -3.38 -9.37 -2.19
C GLY A 128 -4.03 -7.99 -2.14
N GLU A 129 -5.35 -7.97 -1.94
CA GLU A 129 -6.17 -6.77 -1.87
C GLU A 129 -7.07 -6.79 -0.63
N ILE A 130 -7.40 -5.61 -0.10
CA ILE A 130 -8.39 -5.45 0.97
C ILE A 130 -9.70 -4.90 0.39
N HIS A 131 -10.79 -5.67 0.51
CA HIS A 131 -12.12 -5.24 0.10
C HIS A 131 -13.02 -4.95 1.30
N PRO A 132 -13.72 -3.80 1.35
CA PRO A 132 -14.72 -3.54 2.38
C PRO A 132 -15.98 -4.42 2.16
N ARG A 133 -16.59 -4.85 3.26
CA ARG A 133 -17.89 -5.52 3.28
C ARG A 133 -18.99 -4.54 3.70
N SER A 134 -20.23 -4.86 3.35
CA SER A 134 -21.41 -4.05 3.71
C SER A 134 -21.68 -3.98 5.22
N ASP A 135 -21.13 -4.90 6.00
CA ASP A 135 -21.25 -4.93 7.47
C ASP A 135 -20.12 -4.20 8.20
N GLY A 136 -19.26 -3.48 7.47
CA GLY A 136 -18.12 -2.73 8.01
C GLY A 136 -16.87 -3.57 8.28
N ARG A 137 -16.88 -4.87 7.97
CA ARG A 137 -15.67 -5.70 7.99
C ARG A 137 -14.89 -5.56 6.69
N PHE A 138 -13.71 -6.17 6.66
CA PHE A 138 -12.85 -6.24 5.47
C PHE A 138 -12.55 -7.69 5.12
N ASP A 139 -12.53 -7.99 3.83
CA ASP A 139 -11.99 -9.22 3.28
C ASP A 139 -10.55 -8.97 2.81
N LEU A 140 -9.68 -9.92 3.11
CA LEU A 140 -8.36 -10.00 2.50
C LEU A 140 -8.42 -11.06 1.42
N VAL A 141 -8.22 -10.64 0.17
CA VAL A 141 -8.13 -11.52 -0.99
C VAL A 141 -6.65 -11.67 -1.34
N SER A 142 -6.20 -12.90 -1.56
CA SER A 142 -4.81 -13.19 -1.90
C SER A 142 -4.73 -14.51 -2.67
N PRO A 143 -3.95 -14.58 -3.76
CA PRO A 143 -3.21 -13.47 -4.39
C PRO A 143 -4.13 -12.47 -5.11
N ASP A 144 -3.63 -11.25 -5.39
CA ASP A 144 -4.34 -10.20 -6.12
C ASP A 144 -3.35 -9.20 -6.78
N GLU A 145 -3.82 -8.23 -7.57
CA GLU A 145 -3.03 -7.26 -8.37
C GLU A 145 -2.42 -6.11 -7.55
N THR A 146 -2.53 -6.17 -6.23
CA THR A 146 -1.94 -5.17 -5.35
C THR A 146 -1.01 -5.78 -4.32
N ILE A 147 -0.20 -4.91 -3.72
CA ILE A 147 0.81 -5.25 -2.73
C ILE A 147 0.35 -4.67 -1.40
N LEU A 148 0.04 -5.55 -0.45
CA LEU A 148 -0.22 -5.18 0.94
C LEU A 148 1.11 -5.11 1.69
N LEU A 149 1.41 -3.92 2.22
CA LEU A 149 2.64 -3.62 2.96
C LEU A 149 2.34 -3.40 4.44
N GLN A 150 3.11 -4.07 5.29
CA GLN A 150 3.02 -3.99 6.74
C GLN A 150 4.42 -3.90 7.37
N LEU A 151 4.57 -3.09 8.42
CA LEU A 151 5.80 -2.96 9.20
C LEU A 151 5.55 -3.49 10.62
N ASN A 152 6.32 -4.51 11.04
CA ASN A 152 6.24 -5.09 12.39
C ASN A 152 4.80 -5.47 12.81
N GLY A 153 4.04 -6.06 11.88
CA GLY A 153 2.66 -6.47 12.15
C GLY A 153 1.64 -5.31 12.19
N LYS A 154 2.03 -4.09 11.80
CA LYS A 154 1.17 -2.90 11.80
C LYS A 154 1.26 -2.14 10.49
N ARG A 155 0.23 -1.35 10.19
CA ARG A 155 0.33 -0.38 9.08
C ARG A 155 1.44 0.62 9.41
N PRO A 156 2.39 0.89 8.50
CA PRO A 156 3.35 1.95 8.70
C PRO A 156 2.66 3.28 9.00
N PRO A 157 3.18 4.09 9.94
CA PRO A 157 2.57 5.37 10.28
C PRO A 157 2.46 6.26 9.04
N SER A 158 1.40 7.07 8.98
CA SER A 158 1.36 8.20 8.05
C SER A 158 2.23 9.33 8.60
N ASP A 159 2.95 10.04 7.73
CA ASP A 159 3.82 11.17 8.07
C ASP A 159 3.10 12.28 8.88
N ASN A 160 1.77 12.29 8.88
CA ASN A 160 0.93 13.22 9.64
C ASN A 160 0.82 12.93 11.15
N THR A 161 1.34 11.82 11.66
CA THR A 161 1.24 11.51 13.10
C THR A 161 2.32 12.18 13.97
N GLY A 162 3.32 12.84 13.37
CA GLY A 162 4.43 13.47 14.10
C GLY A 162 4.39 15.00 14.24
N ARG A 163 3.48 15.72 13.56
CA ARG A 163 3.46 17.21 13.58
C ARG A 163 2.56 17.84 14.65
N LEU A 164 1.85 17.04 15.45
CA LEU A 164 0.92 17.53 16.48
C LEU A 164 1.41 17.33 17.92
N THR A 165 2.71 17.39 18.22
CA THR A 165 3.18 17.41 19.62
C THR A 165 4.48 18.19 19.82
N THR A 166 4.56 19.47 19.44
CA THR A 166 5.63 20.35 19.95
C THR A 166 5.34 21.86 19.94
N GLU A 167 4.10 22.29 20.19
CA GLU A 167 3.89 23.61 20.82
C GLU A 167 3.69 23.43 22.32
N ARG A 168 4.78 23.10 23.03
CA ARG A 168 4.83 23.39 24.46
C ARG A 168 4.85 24.91 24.58
N GLN A 169 3.72 25.45 25.03
CA GLN A 169 3.61 26.77 25.63
C GLN A 169 4.84 27.03 26.50
N ARG A 170 5.69 27.98 26.09
CA ARG A 170 6.68 28.54 27.00
C ARG A 170 5.91 29.33 28.06
N PRO A 171 6.15 29.11 29.36
CA PRO A 171 5.67 30.05 30.37
C PRO A 171 6.39 31.38 30.14
N ARG A 172 5.63 32.47 29.95
CA ARG A 172 6.17 33.81 30.05
C ARG A 172 6.57 34.02 31.51
N THR A 173 7.87 34.05 31.76
CA THR A 173 8.43 34.48 33.04
C THR A 173 8.87 35.93 32.89
N LEU A 174 8.21 36.78 33.70
CA LEU A 174 8.42 38.20 34.01
C LEU A 174 8.21 39.22 32.89
#